data_AF-A0AAD8F4N0-F1
#
_entry.id   AF-A0AAD8F4N0-F1
#
_cell.length_a   1.000
_cell.length_b   1.000
_cell.length_c   1.000
_cell.angle_alpha   90.00
_cell.angle_beta   90.00
_cell.angle_gamma   90.00
#
_symmetry.space_group_name_H-M   'P 1'
#
loop_
_entity.id
_entity.type
_entity.pdbx_description
1 polymer ?
#
loop_
_entity_poly.entity_id
_entity_poly.type
_entity_poly.pdbx_seq_one_letter_code
_entity_poly.pdbx_strand_id
1 'polypeptide(L)'
;MDGDKTVWFSMDGDKTVWFSMDGDKTVWFSMDGDKTVWFSMDGDKTVWFSMDGDKTVWFSMDGDKTVWFSMDGDKTVWFSMDGDKTVWFSMDGDKTVWFSMDGDKTV
;
A
#
# COMPACT_ATOMS: atom_id res chain seq x y z
N MET A 1 0.53 -25.04 -11.30
CA MET A 1 1.87 -24.71 -10.77
C MET A 1 1.79 -23.25 -10.39
N ASP A 2 1.15 -23.01 -9.25
CA ASP A 2 1.00 -21.67 -8.68
C ASP A 2 2.27 -21.42 -7.89
N GLY A 3 3.30 -20.97 -8.60
CA GLY A 3 4.53 -20.53 -7.98
C GLY A 3 4.27 -19.18 -7.33
N ASP A 4 4.57 -19.06 -6.05
CA ASP A 4 4.59 -17.78 -5.32
C ASP A 4 5.39 -16.76 -6.13
N LYS A 5 4.68 -15.80 -6.75
CA LYS A 5 5.31 -14.76 -7.56
C LYS A 5 5.65 -13.60 -6.64
N THR A 6 6.95 -13.42 -6.41
CA THR A 6 7.45 -12.18 -5.81
C THR A 6 7.61 -11.12 -6.90
N VAL A 7 7.09 -9.92 -6.66
CA VAL A 7 7.18 -8.80 -7.62
C VAL A 7 7.74 -7.57 -6.91
N TRP A 8 8.69 -6.88 -7.56
CA TRP A 8 9.30 -5.66 -7.06
C TRP A 8 9.04 -4.49 -8.00
N PHE A 9 8.62 -3.34 -7.44
CA PHE A 9 8.49 -2.07 -8.13
C PHE A 9 9.33 -1.00 -7.45
N SER A 10 10.13 -0.31 -8.25
CA SER A 10 10.84 0.91 -7.84
C SER A 10 10.48 2.02 -8.80
N MET A 11 10.09 3.18 -8.28
CA MET A 11 9.75 4.34 -9.08
C MET A 11 10.28 5.60 -8.44
N ASP A 12 10.88 6.46 -9.27
CA ASP A 12 11.44 7.75 -8.86
C ASP A 12 10.84 8.90 -9.69
N GLY A 13 10.85 10.09 -9.11
CA GLY A 13 10.44 11.36 -9.70
C GLY A 13 8.94 11.65 -9.64
N ASP A 14 8.56 12.88 -10.03
CA ASP A 14 7.21 13.39 -9.82
C ASP A 14 6.24 12.84 -10.86
N LYS A 15 5.34 11.97 -10.42
CA LYS A 15 4.48 11.17 -11.31
C LYS A 15 3.12 10.91 -10.70
N THR A 16 2.12 10.81 -11.56
CA THR A 16 0.86 10.15 -11.25
C THR A 16 0.96 8.69 -11.63
N VAL A 17 0.63 7.78 -10.71
CA VAL A 17 0.74 6.35 -10.95
C VAL A 17 -0.52 5.60 -10.52
N TRP A 18 -0.94 4.65 -11.36
CA TRP A 18 -2.04 3.73 -11.08
C TRP A 18 -1.54 2.28 -11.11
N PHE A 19 -1.84 1.53 -10.06
CA PHE A 19 -1.55 0.11 -9.95
C PHE A 19 -2.82 -0.68 -9.65
N SER A 20 -3.03 -1.76 -10.42
CA SER A 20 -4.06 -2.77 -10.15
C SER A 20 -3.40 -4.15 -10.17
N MET A 21 -3.65 -4.96 -9.15
CA MET A 21 -3.11 -6.31 -9.06
C MET A 21 -4.10 -7.28 -8.47
N ASP A 22 -4.12 -8.49 -9.02
CA ASP A 22 -4.95 -9.61 -8.56
C ASP A 22 -4.10 -10.86 -8.30
N GLY A 23 -4.62 -11.75 -7.45
CA GLY A 23 -4.06 -13.08 -7.14
C GLY A 23 -2.96 -13.10 -6.08
N ASP A 24 -2.57 -14.30 -5.67
CA ASP A 24 -1.76 -14.50 -4.45
C ASP A 24 -0.27 -14.26 -4.71
N LYS A 25 0.25 -13.20 -4.09
CA LYS A 25 1.59 -12.66 -4.39
C LYS A 25 2.21 -11.99 -3.18
N THR A 26 3.54 -12.05 -3.16
CA THR A 26 4.37 -11.15 -2.34
C THR A 26 4.78 -9.97 -3.19
N VAL A 27 4.48 -8.75 -2.76
CA VAL A 27 4.76 -7.55 -3.54
C VAL A 27 5.49 -6.50 -2.73
N TRP A 28 6.52 -5.90 -3.32
CA TRP A 28 7.26 -4.78 -2.74
C TRP A 28 7.16 -3.56 -3.64
N PHE A 29 6.84 -2.42 -3.03
CA PHE A 29 6.84 -1.10 -3.67
C PHE A 29 7.80 -0.16 -2.96
N SER A 30 8.70 0.45 -3.73
CA SER A 30 9.54 1.57 -3.31
C SER A 30 9.24 2.79 -4.18
N MET A 31 8.90 3.92 -3.56
CA MET A 31 8.48 5.12 -4.27
C MET A 31 9.02 6.40 -3.64
N ASP A 32 9.84 7.12 -4.41
CA ASP A 32 10.45 8.38 -3.96
C ASP A 32 10.03 9.57 -4.84
N GLY A 33 9.89 10.75 -4.24
CA GLY A 33 9.47 11.99 -4.91
C GLY A 33 7.97 12.30 -4.80
N ASP A 34 7.54 13.41 -5.41
CA ASP A 34 6.22 13.98 -5.19
C ASP A 34 5.18 13.33 -6.10
N LYS A 35 4.25 12.59 -5.49
CA LYS A 35 3.40 11.66 -6.26
C LYS A 35 1.95 11.68 -5.85
N THR A 36 1.11 11.52 -6.86
CA THR A 36 -0.28 11.06 -6.66
C THR A 36 -0.35 9.60 -7.06
N VAL A 37 -0.69 8.73 -6.12
CA VAL A 37 -0.66 7.28 -6.37
C VAL A 37 -1.97 6.62 -6.00
N TRP A 38 -2.46 5.75 -6.88
CA TRP A 38 -3.61 4.89 -6.61
C TRP A 38 -3.21 3.42 -6.69
N PHE A 39 -3.55 2.67 -5.65
CA PHE A 39 -3.39 1.23 -5.58
C PHE A 39 -4.73 0.54 -5.41
N SER A 40 -5.00 -0.43 -6.27
CA SER A 40 -6.09 -1.39 -6.13
C SER A 40 -5.50 -2.80 -6.08
N MET A 41 -5.80 -3.55 -5.02
CA MET A 41 -5.29 -4.91 -4.87
C MET A 41 -6.38 -5.86 -4.40
N ASP A 42 -6.48 -7.03 -5.01
CA ASP A 42 -7.42 -8.09 -4.61
C ASP A 42 -6.74 -9.47 -4.44
N GLY A 43 -7.19 -10.29 -3.50
CA GLY A 43 -6.62 -11.63 -3.18
C GLY A 43 -5.60 -11.66 -2.03
N ASP A 44 -5.06 -12.86 -1.74
CA ASP A 44 -4.27 -13.13 -0.53
C ASP A 44 -2.81 -12.69 -0.71
N LYS A 45 -2.39 -11.65 0.02
CA LYS A 45 -1.13 -10.96 -0.29
C LYS A 45 -0.33 -10.59 0.93
N THR A 46 0.99 -10.73 0.79
CA THR A 46 1.96 -10.02 1.63
C THR A 46 2.47 -8.81 0.85
N VAL A 47 2.21 -7.61 1.35
CA VAL A 47 2.57 -6.37 0.64
C VAL A 47 3.40 -5.46 1.52
N TRP A 48 4.51 -4.97 0.96
CA TRP A 48 5.34 -3.96 1.59
C TRP A 48 5.35 -2.69 0.75
N PHE A 49 5.12 -1.55 1.41
CA PHE A 49 5.26 -0.22 0.82
C PHE A 49 6.32 0.57 1.56
N SER A 50 7.27 1.10 0.81
CA SER A 50 8.19 2.15 1.24
C SER A 50 7.96 3.38 0.38
N MET A 51 7.67 4.51 1.02
CA MET A 51 7.34 5.73 0.31
C MET A 51 7.99 6.94 0.97
N ASP A 52 8.82 7.71 0.27
CA ASP A 52 9.47 8.93 0.79
C ASP A 52 9.21 10.19 -0.06
N GLY A 53 8.90 11.33 0.58
CA GLY A 53 8.52 12.59 -0.09
C GLY A 53 7.02 12.90 -0.06
N ASP A 54 6.60 13.99 -0.70
CA ASP A 54 5.24 14.53 -0.54
C ASP A 54 4.23 13.76 -1.40
N LYS A 55 3.30 13.07 -0.76
CA LYS A 55 2.40 12.16 -1.48
C LYS A 55 0.94 12.30 -1.13
N THR A 56 0.12 12.24 -2.17
CA THR A 56 -1.30 11.90 -2.05
C THR A 56 -1.48 10.45 -2.48
N VAL A 57 -1.88 9.58 -1.57
CA VAL A 57 -1.95 8.14 -1.82
C VAL A 57 -3.33 7.59 -1.49
N TRP A 58 -3.88 6.80 -2.40
CA TRP A 58 -5.11 6.04 -2.18
C TRP A 58 -4.84 4.56 -2.28
N PHE A 59 -5.29 3.81 -1.28
CA PHE A 59 -5.23 2.36 -1.24
C PHE A 59 -6.64 1.79 -1.16
N SER A 60 -6.96 0.89 -2.08
CA SER A 60 -8.11 -0.02 -2.03
C SER A 60 -7.59 -1.44 -2.00
N MET A 61 -7.90 -2.17 -0.94
CA MET A 61 -7.39 -3.53 -0.77
C MET A 61 -8.49 -4.45 -0.27
N ASP A 62 -8.76 -5.56 -0.98
CA ASP A 62 -9.75 -6.57 -0.57
C ASP A 62 -9.12 -7.98 -0.45
N GLY A 63 -9.53 -8.79 0.54
CA GLY A 63 -9.00 -10.15 0.81
C GLY A 63 -8.03 -10.25 1.99
N ASP A 64 -7.47 -11.46 2.24
CA ASP A 64 -6.65 -11.73 3.43
C ASP A 64 -5.23 -11.23 3.24
N LYS A 65 -4.84 -10.20 4.01
CA LYS A 65 -3.61 -9.46 3.72
C LYS A 65 -2.77 -9.18 4.95
N THR A 66 -1.47 -9.41 4.79
CA THR A 66 -0.45 -8.83 5.66
C THR A 66 0.17 -7.65 4.93
N VAL A 67 0.01 -6.45 5.49
CA VAL A 67 0.47 -5.23 4.85
C VAL A 67 1.39 -4.44 5.78
N TRP A 68 2.54 -4.02 5.26
CA TRP A 68 3.47 -3.13 5.94
C TRP A 68 3.61 -1.83 5.18
N PHE A 69 3.44 -0.72 5.88
CA PHE A 69 3.65 0.62 5.35
C PHE A 69 4.79 1.31 6.10
N SER A 70 5.83 1.69 5.37
CA SER A 70 6.85 2.63 5.80
C SER A 70 6.70 3.91 4.98
N MET A 71 6.45 5.01 5.68
CA MET A 71 6.16 6.28 5.04
C MET A 71 6.94 7.40 5.74
N ASP A 72 7.77 8.15 5.00
CA ASP A 72 8.39 9.41 5.46
C ASP A 72 8.03 10.65 4.58
N GLY A 73 7.91 11.83 5.18
CA GLY A 73 7.51 13.09 4.53
C GLY A 73 6.01 13.44 4.60
N ASP A 74 5.59 14.54 3.95
CA ASP A 74 4.25 15.09 4.09
C ASP A 74 3.22 14.33 3.27
N LYS A 75 2.21 13.76 3.93
CA LYS A 75 1.32 12.80 3.28
C LYS A 75 -0.14 12.99 3.57
N THR A 76 -0.92 12.91 2.50
CA THR A 76 -2.35 12.64 2.57
C THR A 76 -2.60 11.23 2.11
N VAL A 77 -3.08 10.37 3.01
CA VAL A 77 -3.28 8.94 2.72
C VAL A 77 -4.71 8.52 3.01
N TRP A 78 -5.32 7.85 2.05
CA TRP A 78 -6.60 7.18 2.20
C TRP A 78 -6.43 5.67 2.11
N PHE A 79 -6.98 4.96 3.08
CA PHE A 79 -7.04 3.51 3.10
C PHE A 79 -8.49 3.04 3.13
N SER A 80 -8.86 2.23 2.15
CA SER A 80 -10.08 1.42 2.13
C SER A 80 -9.67 -0.05 2.11
N MET A 81 -10.08 -0.79 3.12
CA MET A 81 -9.62 -2.15 3.32
C MET A 81 -10.75 -3.07 3.80
N ASP A 82 -11.18 -4.03 2.97
CA ASP A 82 -12.14 -5.07 3.37
C ASP A 82 -11.53 -6.50 3.47
N GLY A 83 -11.84 -7.27 4.53
CA GLY A 83 -11.34 -8.64 4.78
C GLY A 83 -10.41 -8.80 6.00
N ASP A 84 -9.86 -9.99 6.24
CA ASP A 84 -9.04 -10.28 7.42
C ASP A 84 -7.61 -9.76 7.23
N LYS A 85 -7.21 -8.81 8.08
CA LYS A 85 -5.99 -8.04 7.84
C LYS A 85 -5.12 -7.87 9.06
N THR A 86 -3.83 -8.01 8.81
CA THR A 86 -2.78 -7.54 9.70
C THR A 86 -2.10 -6.36 9.02
N VAL A 87 -2.16 -5.18 9.64
CA VAL A 87 -1.58 -3.96 9.05
C VAL A 87 -0.63 -3.28 10.02
N TRP A 88 0.59 -3.02 9.56
CA TRP A 88 1.61 -2.30 10.31
C TRP A 88 1.93 -0.97 9.65
N PHE A 89 2.03 0.07 10.47
CA PHE A 89 2.38 1.42 10.03
C PHE A 89 3.62 1.93 10.76
N SER A 90 4.60 2.36 9.98
CA SER A 90 5.71 3.22 10.42
C SER A 90 5.59 4.52 9.65
N MET A 91 5.35 5.61 10.37
CA MET A 91 4.99 6.88 9.78
C MET A 91 5.70 8.05 10.46
N ASP A 92 6.59 8.73 9.74
CA ASP A 92 7.25 9.99 10.15
C ASP A 92 6.90 11.15 9.20
N GLY A 93 6.87 12.39 9.69
CA GLY A 93 6.48 13.62 8.95
C GLY A 93 5.05 14.11 9.25
N ASP A 94 4.60 15.18 8.57
CA ASP A 94 3.23 15.70 8.74
C ASP A 94 2.22 14.87 7.94
N LYS A 95 1.21 14.31 8.61
CA LYS A 95 0.30 13.34 7.97
C LYS A 95 -1.16 13.59 8.27
N THR A 96 -1.94 13.45 7.20
CA THR A 96 -3.38 13.24 7.28
C THR A 96 -3.70 11.86 6.77
N VAL A 97 -4.23 10.99 7.64
CA VAL A 97 -4.55 9.61 7.29
C VAL A 97 -6.02 9.31 7.57
N TRP A 98 -6.71 8.76 6.58
CA TRP A 98 -8.10 8.32 6.68
C TRP A 98 -8.14 6.81 6.49
N PHE A 99 -8.87 6.13 7.37
CA PHE A 99 -9.01 4.68 7.39
C PHE A 99 -10.47 4.27 7.34
N SER A 100 -10.81 3.41 6.39
CA SER A 100 -12.05 2.63 6.33
C SER A 100 -11.67 1.15 6.31
N MET A 101 -12.12 0.40 7.30
CA MET A 101 -11.81 -1.03 7.47
C MET A 101 -13.04 -1.82 7.91
N ASP A 102 -13.46 -2.76 7.06
CA ASP A 102 -14.51 -3.76 7.37
C ASP A 102 -13.90 -5.18 7.34
N GLY A 103 -14.15 -5.99 8.39
CA GLY A 103 -13.55 -7.33 8.57
C GLY A 103 -13.01 -7.59 9.99
N ASP A 104 -12.47 -8.79 10.25
CA ASP A 104 -11.84 -9.11 11.54
C ASP A 104 -10.47 -8.42 11.66
N LYS A 105 -10.22 -7.79 12.81
CA LYS A 105 -9.19 -6.74 12.95
C LYS A 105 -8.02 -7.17 13.84
N THR A 106 -6.82 -7.03 13.30
CA THR A 106 -5.57 -6.89 14.06
C THR A 106 -4.76 -5.74 13.46
N VAL A 107 -4.70 -4.61 14.18
CA VAL A 107 -3.92 -3.40 13.84
C VAL A 107 -2.88 -3.17 14.93
#